data_AF-A0A4P9YCP6-F1
#
_entry.id   AF-A0A4P9YCP6-F1
#
_cell.length_a   1.000
_cell.length_b   1.000
_cell.length_c   1.000
_cell.angle_alpha   90.00
_cell.angle_beta   90.00
_cell.angle_gamma   90.00
#
_symmetry.space_group_name_H-M   'P 1'
#
loop_
_entity.id
_entity.type
_entity.pdbx_description
1 polymer ?
#
loop_
_entity_poly.entity_id
_entity_poly.type
_entity_poly.pdbx_seq_one_letter_code
_entity_poly.pdbx_strand_id
1 'polypeptide(L)' 'MATYLADRVIVFDGQPSVKTRANKPQTLLTGMNKFLKSLEITFRRDPTNYRPRINKFESIKDREQKASGCYFFLEE' A
#
# COMPACT_ATOMS: atom_id res chain seq x y z
N MET A 1 -11.69 -3.12 -0.56
CA MET A 1 -12.27 -4.12 -1.48
C MET A 1 -11.22 -5.17 -1.84
N ALA A 2 -10.07 -4.79 -2.43
CA ALA A 2 -8.96 -5.74 -2.66
C ALA A 2 -8.48 -6.45 -1.37
N THR A 3 -8.46 -5.73 -0.26
CA THR A 3 -8.05 -6.28 1.04
C THR A 3 -9.05 -7.20 1.71
N TYR A 4 -10.32 -7.18 1.28
CA TYR A 4 -11.36 -8.02 1.85
C TYR A 4 -11.47 -9.38 1.15
N LEU A 5 -10.92 -9.48 -0.07
CA LEU A 5 -11.15 -10.63 -0.96
C LEU A 5 -9.89 -11.50 -1.17
N ALA A 6 -8.70 -11.02 -0.79
CA ALA A 6 -7.44 -11.65 -1.20
C ALA A 6 -6.57 -12.02 0.00
N ASP A 7 -6.18 -13.30 0.08
CA ASP A 7 -5.18 -13.80 1.04
C ASP A 7 -3.74 -13.51 0.59
N ARG A 8 -3.53 -13.51 -0.73
CA ARG A 8 -2.24 -13.25 -1.37
C ARG A 8 -2.38 -12.33 -2.55
N VAL A 9 -1.34 -11.57 -2.82
CA VAL A 9 -1.28 -10.60 -3.91
C VAL A 9 -0.02 -10.77 -4.75
N ILE A 10 -0.14 -10.52 -6.05
CA ILE A 10 0.98 -10.43 -6.98
C ILE A 10 1.11 -8.97 -7.39
N VAL A 11 2.24 -8.36 -7.03
CA VAL A 11 2.54 -6.97 -7.43
C VAL A 11 3.29 -7.01 -8.75
N PHE A 12 2.81 -6.26 -9.74
CA PHE A 12 3.54 -6.04 -10.99
C PHE A 12 4.39 -4.77 -10.87
N ASP A 13 5.65 -4.83 -11.28
CA ASP A 13 6.54 -3.67 -11.39
C ASP A 13 7.15 -3.58 -12.80
N GLY A 14 7.57 -2.37 -13.20
CA GLY A 14 8.10 -2.13 -14.55
C GLY A 14 7.79 -0.74 -15.09
N GLN A 15 8.05 -0.57 -16.39
CA GLN A 15 7.76 0.65 -17.13
C GLN A 15 6.65 0.34 -18.15
N PRO A 16 5.50 1.05 -18.10
CA PRO A 16 4.41 0.83 -19.04
C PRO A 16 4.88 0.87 -20.49
N SER A 17 4.37 -0.05 -21.31
CA SER A 17 4.73 -0.20 -22.74
C SER A 17 6.20 -0.53 -23.02
N VAL A 18 7.02 -0.85 -22.01
CA VAL A 18 8.44 -1.21 -22.18
C VAL A 18 8.75 -2.57 -21.56
N LYS A 19 8.53 -2.73 -20.26
CA LYS A 19 8.85 -3.96 -19.52
C LYS A 19 7.95 -4.13 -18.31
N THR A 20 7.57 -5.37 -18.03
CA THR A 20 6.73 -5.72 -16.90
C THR A 20 7.27 -6.98 -16.23
N ARG A 21 7.31 -7.00 -14.90
CA ARG A 21 7.68 -8.16 -14.10
C ARG A 21 6.56 -8.46 -13.10
N ALA A 22 6.07 -9.69 -13.15
CA ALA A 22 5.22 -10.25 -12.10
C ALA A 22 6.11 -10.71 -10.93
N ASN A 23 5.82 -10.24 -9.71
CA ASN A 23 6.50 -10.74 -8.53
C ASN A 23 5.90 -12.09 -8.07
N LYS A 24 6.62 -12.80 -7.19
CA LYS A 24 6.05 -14.00 -6.53
C LYS A 24 4.83 -13.60 -5.69
N PRO A 25 3.83 -14.46 -5.50
CA PRO A 25 2.72 -14.19 -4.59
C PRO A 25 3.22 -13.86 -3.18
N GLN A 26 2.78 -12.74 -2.62
CA GLN A 26 3.14 -12.26 -1.29
C GLN A 26 1.87 -12.16 -0.42
N THR A 27 2.06 -11.99 0.89
CA THR A 27 0.94 -11.63 1.78
C THR A 27 0.38 -10.28 1.39
N LEU A 28 -0.89 -10.06 1.71
CA LEU A 28 -1.57 -8.80 1.44
C LEU A 28 -0.82 -7.59 2.02
N LEU A 29 -0.35 -7.66 3.27
CA LEU A 29 0.36 -6.55 3.92
C LEU A 29 1.64 -6.18 3.17
N THR A 30 2.48 -7.16 2.88
CA THR A 30 3.79 -6.93 2.24
C THR A 30 3.61 -6.45 0.81
N GLY A 31 2.69 -7.05 0.06
CA GLY A 31 2.43 -6.66 -1.32
C GLY A 31 1.80 -5.26 -1.43
N MET A 32 0.83 -4.93 -0.57
CA MET A 32 0.23 -3.59 -0.55
C MET A 32 1.25 -2.53 -0.15
N ASN A 33 2.11 -2.79 0.84
CA ASN A 33 3.19 -1.86 1.18
C ASN A 33 4.18 -1.67 0.03
N LYS A 34 4.57 -2.75 -0.67
CA LYS A 34 5.44 -2.64 -1.86
C LYS A 34 4.79 -1.82 -2.96
N PHE A 35 3.51 -2.06 -3.24
CA PHE A 35 2.75 -1.35 -4.26
C PHE A 35 2.62 0.15 -3.95
N LEU A 36 2.13 0.48 -2.76
CA LEU A 36 1.92 1.87 -2.34
C LEU A 36 3.23 2.66 -2.19
N LYS A 37 4.31 1.99 -1.77
CA LYS A 37 5.65 2.58 -1.76
C LYS A 37 6.10 3.02 -3.16
N SER A 38 5.80 2.23 -4.19
CA SER A 38 6.17 2.59 -5.57
C SER A 38 5.38 3.80 -6.11
N LEU A 39 4.21 4.06 -5.54
CA LEU A 39 3.37 5.23 -5.85
C LEU A 39 3.65 6.43 -4.94
N GLU A 40 4.51 6.28 -3.93
CA GLU A 40 4.81 7.30 -2.91
C GLU A 40 3.57 7.83 -2.16
N ILE A 41 2.55 6.97 -2.00
CA ILE A 41 1.27 7.27 -1.35
C ILE A 41 1.12 6.44 -0.08
N THR A 42 0.59 7.03 0.99
CA THR A 42 0.27 6.33 2.24
C THR A 42 -1.22 6.41 2.58
N PHE A 43 -1.75 5.38 3.24
CA PHE A 43 -3.12 5.34 3.73
C PHE A 43 -3.14 5.19 5.26
N ARG A 44 -4.05 5.91 5.90
CA ARG A 44 -4.42 5.72 7.30
C ARG A 44 -5.83 5.17 7.43
N ARG A 45 -6.16 4.56 8.55
CA ARG A 45 -7.53 4.12 8.84
C ARG A 45 -8.26 5.20 9.65
N ASP A 46 -9.51 5.45 9.30
CA ASP A 46 -10.40 6.30 10.09
C ASP A 46 -10.86 5.52 11.34
N PRO A 47 -10.67 6.04 12.56
CA PRO A 47 -10.98 5.29 13.79
C PRO A 47 -12.48 5.09 14.01
N THR A 48 -13.34 5.87 13.36
CA THR A 48 -14.79 5.82 13.58
C THR A 48 -15.50 4.83 12.66
N ASN A 49 -15.07 4.79 11.39
CA ASN A 49 -15.75 4.04 10.33
C ASN A 49 -14.83 3.06 9.60
N TYR A 50 -13.57 2.96 10.04
CA TYR A 50 -12.58 2.01 9.53
C TYR A 50 -12.25 2.15 8.05
N ARG A 51 -12.66 3.24 7.39
CA ARG A 51 -12.36 3.47 5.98
C ARG A 51 -10.90 3.88 5.80
N PRO A 52 -10.22 3.37 4.76
CA PRO A 52 -8.92 3.88 4.37
C PRO A 52 -9.03 5.31 3.88
N ARG A 53 -8.19 6.20 4.40
CA ARG A 53 -8.07 7.60 4.03
C ARG A 53 -6.65 7.84 3.49
N ILE A 54 -6.56 8.36 2.28
CA ILE A 54 -5.29 8.75 1.70
C ILE A 54 -4.69 9.93 2.49
N ASN A 55 -3.39 9.89 2.77
CA ASN A 55 -2.69 11.04 3.34
C ASN A 55 -2.37 12.06 2.25
N LYS A 56 -2.36 13.35 2.63
CA LYS A 56 -1.85 14.40 1.74
C LYS A 56 -0.34 14.26 1.62
N PHE A 57 0.16 14.40 0.38
CA PHE A 57 1.59 14.34 0.08
C PHE A 57 2.38 15.28 1.01
N GLU A 58 3.45 14.75 1.61
CA GLU A 58 4.35 15.46 2.54
C GLU A 58 3.71 16.00 3.83
N SER A 59 2.47 15.61 4.14
CA SER A 59 1.91 15.84 5.47
C SER A 59 2.76 15.16 6.55
N ILE A 60 2.66 15.64 7.79
CA ILE A 60 3.40 15.07 8.94
C ILE A 60 3.17 13.56 9.02
N LYS A 61 1.91 13.12 8.96
CA LYS A 61 1.53 11.69 8.99
C LYS A 61 2.03 10.90 7.78
N ASP A 62 2.07 11.50 6.58
CA ASP A 62 2.64 10.85 5.40
C ASP A 62 4.14 10.59 5.58
N ARG A 63 4.87 11.57 6.12
CA ARG A 63 6.31 11.44 6.41
C ARG A 63 6.60 10.40 7.47
N GLU A 64 5.85 10.40 8.57
CA GLU A 64 5.97 9.40 9.64
C GLU A 64 5.70 7.97 9.13
N GLN A 65 4.67 7.79 8.30
CA GLN A 65 4.33 6.49 7.71
C GLN A 65 5.37 6.02 6.69
N LYS A 66 5.89 6.93 5.86
CA LYS A 66 7.00 6.64 4.93
C LYS A 66 8.27 6.25 5.69
N ALA A 67 8.59 6.95 6.78
CA ALA A 67 9.77 6.67 7.61
C ALA A 67 9.69 5.32 8.33
N SER A 68 8.51 4.94 8.82
CA SER A 68 8.26 3.62 9.41
C SER A 68 8.14 2.50 8.38
N GLY A 69 7.98 2.83 7.09
CA GLY A 69 7.74 1.85 6.03
C GLY A 69 6.32 1.26 6.03
N CYS A 70 5.41 1.84 6.81
CA CYS A 70 4.02 1.43 6.97
C CYS A 70 3.10 2.27 6.07
N TYR A 71 2.99 1.89 4.80
CA TYR A 71 2.13 2.54 3.80
C TYR A 71 0.68 2.06 3.86
N PHE A 72 0.44 0.87 4.44
CA PHE A 72 -0.87 0.23 4.55
C PHE A 72 -1.08 -0.44 5.91
N PHE A 73 -2.31 -0.38 6.42
CA PHE A 73 -2.74 -1.00 7.68
C PHE A 73 -3.88 -1.99 7.42
N LEU A 74 -3.72 -3.23 7.89
CA LEU A 74 -4.77 -4.27 7.78
C LEU A 74 -5.63 -4.36 9.04
N GLU A 75 -5.05 -4.22 10.23
CA GLU A 75 -5.75 -4.28 11.51
C GLU A 75 -4.82 -3.79 12.63
N GLU A 76 -5.24 -2.74 13.32
CA GLU A 76 -5.11 -2.43 14.75
C GLU A 76 -6.16 -1.36 15.07
#